data_AF-D3AKF4-F1
#
_entry.id   AF-D3AKF4-F1
#
_cell.length_a   1.000
_cell.length_b   1.000
_cell.length_c   1.000
_cell.angle_alpha   90.00
_cell.angle_beta   90.00
_cell.angle_gamma   90.00
#
_symmetry.space_group_name_H-M   'P 1'
#
loop_
_entity.id
_entity.type
_entity.pdbx_description
1 polymer ?
#
loop_
_entity_poly.entity_id
_entity_poly.type
_entity_poly.pdbx_seq_one_letter_code
_entity_poly.pdbx_strand_id
1 'polypeptide(L)'
;NETSDMESRMYAKPAEVEAYLEGEPEKPFILCEYMHAMGNSLGGMEKYTSLEDRYPMYQGGFIWDYVDQALMKTDENGVEHMAYGGDFNDRPTDYNFCGNGIVYADRTISPKAQEVKALYQDLKLVPDAGGAEIENRRLFTDTSDLEFVWLALRDGVPVHSERFCAQVKPGEREYVSVSAPELTEPGEYVYQVSAVLKREERWAAAGYETAFGESCRVIGSDDQCAGENRADAGSVPFTVIHGDVNIGVKGDGFHVIFSKQEGGIVSLVYDGREWIGKLPMPVYWRATTDNDRGNKFSVSSAVWYGAGSFPLYDSKTCVVEEGKDCVRVSYTYRLATVPETVTEVVYEVDGEGRITTTARYFGREGLPELPLFGMRFCISGTGGGFE
;
A
#
# COMPACT_ATOMS: atom_id res chain seq x y z
N ASN A 1 -14.29 5.67 -37.02
CA ASN A 1 -13.53 4.40 -37.13
C ASN A 1 -14.13 3.53 -38.25
N GLU A 2 -14.11 3.99 -39.51
CA GLU A 2 -14.76 3.26 -40.62
C GLU A 2 -13.91 2.08 -41.14
N THR A 3 -12.62 2.03 -40.81
CA THR A 3 -11.64 1.05 -41.33
C THR A 3 -11.34 -0.10 -40.39
N SER A 4 -11.94 -0.14 -39.19
CA SER A 4 -11.73 -1.19 -38.19
C SER A 4 -13.06 -1.84 -37.82
N ASP A 5 -13.07 -3.15 -37.63
CA ASP A 5 -14.26 -3.89 -37.15
C ASP A 5 -14.52 -3.68 -35.65
N MET A 6 -13.52 -3.19 -34.92
CA MET A 6 -13.62 -2.82 -33.50
C MET A 6 -13.41 -1.32 -33.29
N GLU A 7 -14.09 -0.75 -32.30
CA GLU A 7 -13.68 0.56 -31.77
C GLU A 7 -12.42 0.34 -30.94
N SER A 8 -11.30 0.88 -31.41
CA SER A 8 -10.02 0.75 -30.72
C SER A 8 -9.35 2.09 -30.50
N ARG A 9 -8.88 2.30 -29.27
CA ARG A 9 -8.23 3.53 -28.80
C ARG A 9 -7.07 3.21 -27.88
N MET A 10 -6.05 4.06 -27.91
CA MET A 10 -4.96 4.04 -26.94
C MET A 10 -5.32 4.97 -25.77
N TYR A 11 -5.11 4.50 -24.54
CA TYR A 11 -5.17 5.31 -23.30
C TYR A 11 -6.48 6.07 -23.05
N ALA A 12 -7.60 5.65 -23.63
CA ALA A 12 -8.91 6.22 -23.29
C ALA A 12 -9.21 5.95 -21.81
N LYS A 13 -9.72 6.95 -21.09
CA LYS A 13 -10.07 6.81 -19.67
C LYS A 13 -11.30 5.91 -19.51
N PRO A 14 -11.49 5.25 -18.35
CA PRO A 14 -12.66 4.38 -18.13
C PRO A 14 -13.99 5.08 -18.41
N ALA A 15 -14.13 6.35 -18.01
CA ALA A 15 -15.34 7.14 -18.26
C ALA A 15 -15.60 7.42 -19.75
N GLU A 16 -14.55 7.53 -20.59
CA GLU A 16 -14.71 7.73 -22.03
C GLU A 16 -15.13 6.43 -22.72
N VAL A 17 -14.62 5.30 -22.23
CA VAL A 17 -15.02 3.95 -22.67
C VAL A 17 -16.48 3.70 -22.28
N GLU A 18 -16.84 3.99 -21.03
CA GLU A 18 -18.20 3.89 -20.51
C GLU A 18 -19.20 4.72 -21.33
N ALA A 19 -18.87 5.99 -21.60
CA ALA A 19 -19.72 6.87 -22.42
C ALA A 19 -19.96 6.33 -23.84
N TYR A 20 -18.98 5.64 -24.44
CA TYR A 20 -19.17 4.98 -25.73
C TYR A 20 -20.11 3.77 -25.61
N LEU A 21 -19.92 2.95 -24.59
CA LEU A 21 -20.68 1.71 -24.38
C LEU A 21 -22.15 1.97 -24.01
N GLU A 22 -22.45 3.12 -23.40
CA GLU A 22 -23.81 3.56 -23.10
C GLU A 22 -24.53 4.21 -24.29
N GLY A 23 -23.77 4.72 -25.27
CA GLY A 23 -24.27 5.49 -26.41
C GLY A 23 -24.67 4.67 -27.64
N GLU A 24 -25.28 3.48 -27.45
CA GLU A 24 -25.66 2.53 -28.52
C GLU A 24 -24.48 2.14 -29.44
N PRO A 25 -23.48 1.40 -28.91
CA PRO A 25 -22.26 1.10 -29.64
C PRO A 25 -22.51 0.19 -30.85
N GLU A 26 -22.09 0.64 -32.03
CA GLU A 26 -22.16 -0.17 -33.27
C GLU A 26 -21.08 -1.26 -33.34
N LYS A 27 -19.99 -1.13 -32.56
CA LYS A 27 -18.81 -2.02 -32.59
C LYS A 27 -18.36 -2.35 -31.17
N PRO A 28 -17.79 -3.54 -30.94
CA PRO A 28 -17.16 -3.82 -29.65
C PRO A 28 -15.96 -2.90 -29.43
N PHE A 29 -15.67 -2.61 -28.18
CA PHE A 29 -14.59 -1.73 -27.75
C PHE A 29 -13.41 -2.53 -27.21
N ILE A 30 -12.19 -2.24 -27.68
CA ILE A 30 -10.95 -2.82 -27.15
C ILE A 30 -9.83 -1.79 -27.12
N LEU A 31 -9.13 -1.68 -26.00
CA LEU A 31 -8.00 -0.78 -25.88
C LEU A 31 -6.75 -1.42 -26.50
N CYS A 32 -6.28 -0.94 -27.65
CA CYS A 32 -5.05 -1.45 -28.27
C CYS A 32 -3.80 -1.16 -27.42
N GLU A 33 -3.86 -0.10 -26.59
CA GLU A 33 -2.92 0.17 -25.52
C GLU A 33 -3.69 0.76 -24.33
N TYR A 34 -3.52 0.19 -23.15
CA TYR A 34 -3.98 0.80 -21.90
C TYR A 34 -2.95 0.59 -20.78
N MET A 35 -3.18 1.25 -19.65
CA MET A 35 -2.37 1.11 -18.45
C MET A 35 -0.85 1.23 -18.72
N HIS A 36 -0.39 2.42 -19.11
CA HIS A 36 1.04 2.69 -19.33
C HIS A 36 1.87 2.35 -18.08
N ALA A 37 2.70 1.31 -18.15
CA ALA A 37 3.33 0.65 -17.01
C ALA A 37 4.74 1.19 -16.66
N MET A 38 5.08 2.39 -17.16
CA MET A 38 6.35 3.08 -16.91
C MET A 38 6.65 3.30 -15.42
N GLY A 39 7.82 2.85 -14.98
CA GLY A 39 8.27 3.00 -13.60
C GLY A 39 7.33 2.34 -12.58
N ASN A 40 6.92 3.09 -11.55
CA ASN A 40 5.89 2.68 -10.59
C ASN A 40 4.51 3.19 -11.06
N SER A 41 3.66 2.28 -11.56
CA SER A 41 2.42 2.58 -12.29
C SER A 41 1.36 1.48 -12.08
N LEU A 42 0.44 1.29 -13.04
CA LEU A 42 -0.73 0.41 -13.02
C LEU A 42 -1.82 0.74 -11.99
N GLY A 43 -1.73 1.90 -11.33
CA GLY A 43 -2.78 2.34 -10.41
C GLY A 43 -4.14 2.52 -11.12
N GLY A 44 -5.18 1.92 -10.54
CA GLY A 44 -6.57 2.05 -11.04
C GLY A 44 -6.95 1.11 -12.18
N MET A 45 -6.16 0.06 -12.46
CA MET A 45 -6.46 -0.97 -13.47
C MET A 45 -7.83 -1.64 -13.27
N GLU A 46 -8.25 -1.82 -12.01
CA GLU A 46 -9.58 -2.31 -11.62
C GLU A 46 -10.74 -1.54 -12.27
N LYS A 47 -10.59 -0.22 -12.47
CA LYS A 47 -11.62 0.61 -13.12
C LYS A 47 -11.85 0.23 -14.57
N TYR A 48 -10.86 -0.38 -15.21
CA TYR A 48 -10.98 -0.90 -16.56
C TYR A 48 -11.51 -2.32 -16.57
N THR A 49 -10.97 -3.22 -15.75
CA THR A 49 -11.42 -4.63 -15.73
C THR A 49 -12.86 -4.76 -15.22
N SER A 50 -13.31 -3.89 -14.30
CA SER A 50 -14.72 -3.83 -13.87
C SER A 50 -15.72 -3.42 -14.97
N LEU A 51 -15.26 -2.90 -16.12
CA LEU A 51 -16.14 -2.66 -17.27
C LEU A 51 -16.57 -3.97 -17.93
N GLU A 52 -15.76 -5.03 -17.85
CA GLU A 52 -16.05 -6.36 -18.42
C GLU A 52 -17.27 -7.00 -17.76
N ASP A 53 -17.44 -6.76 -16.45
CA ASP A 53 -18.59 -7.23 -15.68
C ASP A 53 -19.89 -6.46 -16.03
N ARG A 54 -19.78 -5.27 -16.63
CA ARG A 54 -20.92 -4.33 -16.81
C ARG A 54 -21.38 -4.20 -18.26
N TYR A 55 -20.45 -4.28 -19.21
CA TYR A 55 -20.73 -3.96 -20.61
C TYR A 55 -20.32 -5.11 -21.54
N PRO A 56 -21.28 -5.87 -22.11
CA PRO A 56 -21.01 -7.01 -22.99
C PRO A 56 -20.17 -6.66 -24.25
N MET A 57 -20.21 -5.40 -24.68
CA MET A 57 -19.47 -4.91 -25.85
C MET A 57 -18.04 -4.44 -25.50
N TYR A 58 -17.64 -4.48 -24.22
CA TYR A 58 -16.28 -4.19 -23.81
C TYR A 58 -15.46 -5.50 -23.77
N GLN A 59 -14.32 -5.51 -24.47
CA GLN A 59 -13.48 -6.69 -24.61
C GLN A 59 -12.07 -6.50 -24.02
N GLY A 60 -11.94 -5.61 -23.03
CA GLY A 60 -10.68 -5.38 -22.31
C GLY A 60 -9.67 -4.55 -23.09
N GLY A 61 -8.39 -4.89 -22.94
CA GLY A 61 -7.29 -4.14 -23.55
C GLY A 61 -5.92 -4.80 -23.42
N PHE A 62 -4.91 -4.19 -24.03
CA PHE A 62 -3.52 -4.65 -24.00
C PHE A 62 -2.65 -3.67 -23.19
N ILE A 63 -2.03 -4.16 -22.11
CA ILE A 63 -1.12 -3.35 -21.28
C ILE A 63 0.06 -2.87 -22.12
N TRP A 64 0.42 -1.59 -22.00
CA TRP A 64 1.67 -1.05 -22.53
C TRP A 64 2.73 -0.93 -21.43
N ASP A 65 3.78 -1.77 -21.37
CA ASP A 65 4.03 -2.95 -22.20
C ASP A 65 4.62 -4.11 -21.37
N TYR A 66 5.11 -5.15 -22.04
CA TYR A 66 5.57 -6.35 -21.34
C TYR A 66 6.90 -6.15 -20.60
N VAL A 67 7.92 -5.59 -21.25
CA VAL A 67 9.32 -5.63 -20.76
C VAL A 67 10.03 -4.30 -20.96
N ASP A 68 10.76 -3.86 -19.93
CA ASP A 68 11.63 -2.68 -20.03
C ASP A 68 12.68 -2.86 -21.13
N GLN A 69 12.80 -1.86 -22.00
CA GLN A 69 13.82 -1.82 -23.05
C GLN A 69 15.09 -1.14 -22.53
N ALA A 70 15.66 -1.71 -21.47
CA ALA A 70 16.94 -1.29 -20.90
C ALA A 70 18.08 -2.20 -21.39
N LEU A 71 19.30 -1.65 -21.43
CA LEU A 71 20.51 -2.41 -21.76
C LEU A 71 21.39 -2.53 -20.52
N MET A 72 21.98 -3.71 -20.29
CA MET A 72 22.95 -3.88 -19.21
C MET A 72 24.24 -3.12 -19.55
N LYS A 73 24.75 -2.37 -18.57
CA LYS A 73 26.00 -1.61 -18.66
C LYS A 73 26.78 -1.74 -17.37
N THR A 74 28.10 -1.84 -17.46
CA THR A 74 29.00 -1.81 -16.31
C THR A 74 29.54 -0.39 -16.11
N ASP A 75 29.49 0.12 -14.89
CA ASP A 75 30.07 1.43 -14.54
C ASP A 75 31.60 1.35 -14.31
N GLU A 76 32.21 2.49 -13.98
CA GLU A 76 33.64 2.61 -13.70
C GLU A 76 34.11 1.84 -12.45
N ASN A 77 33.18 1.48 -11.56
CA ASN A 77 33.44 0.70 -10.35
C ASN A 77 33.25 -0.82 -10.58
N GLY A 78 32.88 -1.24 -11.80
CA GLY A 78 32.63 -2.64 -12.13
C GLY A 78 31.21 -3.12 -11.78
N VAL A 79 30.28 -2.22 -11.47
CA VAL A 79 28.89 -2.56 -11.11
C VAL A 79 28.01 -2.58 -12.35
N GLU A 80 27.38 -3.72 -12.60
CA GLU A 80 26.40 -3.87 -13.68
C GLU A 80 25.05 -3.25 -13.29
N HIS A 81 24.46 -2.49 -14.19
CA HIS A 81 23.17 -1.82 -14.00
C HIS A 81 22.38 -1.75 -15.32
N MET A 82 21.06 -1.62 -15.22
CA MET A 82 20.20 -1.32 -16.35
C MET A 82 20.36 0.16 -16.74
N ALA A 83 20.68 0.39 -18.00
CA ALA A 83 20.90 1.71 -18.58
C ALA A 83 19.87 2.00 -19.67
N TYR A 84 19.52 3.27 -19.81
CA TYR A 84 18.51 3.75 -20.76
C TYR A 84 19.12 4.73 -21.77
N GLY A 85 18.26 5.39 -22.54
CA GLY A 85 18.67 6.50 -23.39
C GLY A 85 19.44 7.55 -22.60
N GLY A 86 20.54 8.01 -23.16
CA GLY A 86 21.37 9.05 -22.57
C GLY A 86 22.58 8.54 -21.79
N ASP A 87 22.52 7.31 -21.27
CA ASP A 87 23.62 6.65 -20.56
C ASP A 87 24.74 6.21 -21.51
N PHE A 88 24.48 6.17 -22.83
CA PHE A 88 25.47 5.83 -23.86
C PHE A 88 26.05 7.07 -24.55
N ASN A 89 25.85 8.26 -23.96
CA ASN A 89 26.17 9.56 -24.55
C ASN A 89 25.43 9.84 -25.88
N ASP A 90 24.40 9.05 -26.20
CA ASP A 90 23.49 9.23 -27.33
C ASP A 90 22.65 10.51 -27.14
N ARG A 91 22.63 11.38 -28.15
CA ARG A 91 21.81 12.61 -28.14
C ARG A 91 21.31 12.91 -29.58
N PRO A 92 20.06 13.34 -29.78
CA PRO A 92 18.99 13.47 -28.77
C PRO A 92 18.54 12.10 -28.23
N THR A 93 17.87 12.10 -27.07
CA THR A 93 17.41 10.88 -26.39
C THR A 93 16.19 11.17 -25.51
N ASP A 94 15.28 10.20 -25.38
CA ASP A 94 14.06 10.28 -24.56
C ASP A 94 14.22 9.57 -23.19
N TYR A 95 15.47 9.32 -22.79
CA TYR A 95 15.84 8.79 -21.48
C TYR A 95 15.12 7.48 -21.13
N ASN A 96 14.47 7.42 -19.96
CA ASN A 96 13.81 6.23 -19.45
C ASN A 96 12.41 5.98 -20.06
N PHE A 97 11.98 6.73 -21.08
CA PHE A 97 10.69 6.52 -21.76
C PHE A 97 10.59 5.16 -22.47
N CYS A 98 11.68 4.39 -22.56
CA CYS A 98 11.67 3.01 -23.02
C CYS A 98 11.56 1.96 -21.88
N GLY A 99 11.47 2.39 -20.62
CA GLY A 99 11.24 1.55 -19.43
C GLY A 99 9.76 1.47 -19.04
N ASN A 100 8.95 0.76 -19.84
CA ASN A 100 7.49 0.68 -19.71
C ASN A 100 6.97 -0.71 -19.30
N GLY A 101 7.83 -1.62 -18.89
CA GLY A 101 7.49 -3.03 -18.70
C GLY A 101 6.78 -3.35 -17.40
N ILE A 102 5.86 -4.32 -17.45
CA ILE A 102 5.39 -5.04 -16.25
C ILE A 102 6.46 -5.99 -15.68
N VAL A 103 7.49 -6.32 -16.47
CA VAL A 103 8.73 -6.96 -15.98
C VAL A 103 9.95 -6.12 -16.36
N TYR A 104 11.01 -6.23 -15.57
CA TYR A 104 12.27 -5.57 -15.85
C TYR A 104 12.99 -6.22 -17.05
N ALA A 105 14.05 -5.56 -17.54
CA ALA A 105 14.77 -6.00 -18.75
C ALA A 105 15.38 -7.41 -18.63
N ASP A 106 15.69 -7.86 -17.42
CA ASP A 106 16.17 -9.21 -17.10
C ASP A 106 15.05 -10.23 -16.85
N ARG A 107 13.79 -9.83 -17.02
CA ARG A 107 12.54 -10.59 -16.74
C ARG A 107 12.27 -10.80 -15.25
N THR A 108 13.00 -10.11 -14.38
CA THR A 108 12.61 -10.02 -12.97
C THR A 108 11.20 -9.41 -12.89
N ILE A 109 10.32 -10.07 -12.15
CA ILE A 109 8.92 -9.69 -12.02
C ILE A 109 8.85 -8.40 -11.21
N SER A 110 8.20 -7.36 -11.76
CA SER A 110 7.96 -6.14 -11.00
C SER A 110 6.72 -6.29 -10.11
N PRO A 111 6.59 -5.49 -9.02
CA PRO A 111 5.40 -5.52 -8.16
C PRO A 111 4.08 -5.32 -8.93
N LYS A 112 4.13 -4.57 -10.04
CA LYS A 112 2.99 -4.29 -10.92
C LYS A 112 2.35 -5.58 -11.46
N ALA A 113 3.15 -6.61 -11.73
CA ALA A 113 2.66 -7.86 -12.30
C ALA A 113 1.76 -8.65 -11.35
N GLN A 114 1.87 -8.44 -10.03
CA GLN A 114 0.99 -9.09 -9.06
C GLN A 114 -0.44 -8.57 -9.19
N GLU A 115 -0.61 -7.25 -9.34
CA GLU A 115 -1.90 -6.61 -9.61
C GLU A 115 -2.50 -7.11 -10.93
N VAL A 116 -1.69 -7.21 -11.98
CA VAL A 116 -2.12 -7.76 -13.28
C VAL A 116 -2.61 -9.19 -13.13
N LYS A 117 -1.83 -10.05 -12.44
CA LYS A 117 -2.22 -11.45 -12.18
C LYS A 117 -3.55 -11.52 -11.44
N ALA A 118 -3.74 -10.70 -10.41
CA ALA A 118 -4.95 -10.70 -9.59
C ALA A 118 -6.18 -10.18 -10.36
N LEU A 119 -6.04 -9.15 -11.19
CA LEU A 119 -7.17 -8.59 -11.94
C LEU A 119 -7.53 -9.37 -13.20
N TYR A 120 -6.59 -10.16 -13.75
CA TYR A 120 -6.81 -11.01 -14.94
C TYR A 120 -7.08 -12.48 -14.62
N GLN A 121 -7.13 -12.85 -13.33
CA GLN A 121 -7.43 -14.23 -12.96
C GLN A 121 -8.79 -14.67 -13.53
N ASP A 122 -8.85 -15.92 -13.98
CA ASP A 122 -9.99 -16.50 -14.67
C ASP A 122 -11.07 -17.06 -13.73
N LEU A 123 -10.85 -16.96 -12.42
CA LEU A 123 -11.81 -17.30 -11.38
C LEU A 123 -11.98 -16.13 -10.41
N LYS A 124 -13.21 -15.86 -9.98
CA LYS A 124 -13.45 -14.97 -8.85
C LYS A 124 -13.80 -15.83 -7.63
N LEU A 125 -12.99 -15.67 -6.57
CA LEU A 125 -13.08 -16.45 -5.35
C LEU A 125 -13.49 -15.52 -4.21
N VAL A 126 -14.58 -15.86 -3.53
CA VAL A 126 -15.08 -15.10 -2.38
C VAL A 126 -15.15 -16.04 -1.18
N PRO A 127 -14.08 -16.14 -0.38
CA PRO A 127 -14.06 -16.97 0.81
C PRO A 127 -14.90 -16.37 1.94
N ASP A 128 -15.37 -17.23 2.84
CA ASP A 128 -15.89 -16.88 4.15
C ASP A 128 -15.50 -17.93 5.19
N ALA A 129 -16.08 -17.83 6.40
CA ALA A 129 -15.79 -18.73 7.52
C ALA A 129 -16.15 -20.20 7.28
N GLY A 130 -17.07 -20.49 6.35
CA GLY A 130 -17.59 -21.82 6.10
C GLY A 130 -17.14 -22.44 4.78
N GLY A 131 -16.45 -21.68 3.92
CA GLY A 131 -16.16 -22.12 2.56
C GLY A 131 -15.78 -20.99 1.62
N ALA A 132 -16.19 -21.13 0.37
CA ALA A 132 -16.00 -20.10 -0.65
C ALA A 132 -17.04 -20.19 -1.77
N GLU A 133 -17.49 -19.03 -2.26
CA GLU A 133 -18.11 -18.94 -3.58
C GLU A 133 -17.02 -18.93 -4.66
N ILE A 134 -17.18 -19.80 -5.66
CA ILE A 134 -16.30 -19.93 -6.81
C ILE A 134 -17.10 -19.54 -8.05
N GLU A 135 -16.73 -18.44 -8.69
CA GLU A 135 -17.21 -18.05 -10.01
C GLU A 135 -16.17 -18.44 -11.06
N ASN A 136 -16.54 -19.34 -11.98
CA ASN A 136 -15.69 -19.73 -13.09
C ASN A 136 -15.92 -18.78 -14.29
N ARG A 137 -14.97 -17.88 -14.55
CA ARG A 137 -15.02 -16.93 -15.67
C ARG A 137 -14.35 -17.47 -16.94
N ARG A 138 -13.86 -18.72 -16.93
CA ARG A 138 -13.34 -19.40 -18.12
C ARG A 138 -14.48 -19.63 -19.11
N LEU A 139 -14.15 -19.61 -20.40
CA LEU A 139 -15.14 -19.76 -21.47
C LEU A 139 -15.36 -21.22 -21.91
N PHE A 140 -14.38 -22.10 -21.70
CA PHE A 140 -14.36 -23.44 -22.34
C PHE A 140 -14.05 -24.60 -21.40
N THR A 141 -13.43 -24.35 -20.25
CA THR A 141 -12.96 -25.38 -19.32
C THR A 141 -13.59 -25.19 -17.94
N ASP A 142 -13.97 -26.29 -17.30
CA ASP A 142 -14.36 -26.29 -15.89
C ASP A 142 -13.13 -26.10 -14.98
N THR A 143 -13.32 -26.26 -13.66
CA THR A 143 -12.26 -26.15 -12.64
C THR A 143 -11.68 -27.49 -12.22
N SER A 144 -11.91 -28.58 -12.96
CA SER A 144 -11.46 -29.93 -12.57
C SER A 144 -9.93 -30.09 -12.56
N ASP A 145 -9.22 -29.23 -13.28
CA ASP A 145 -7.75 -29.09 -13.31
C ASP A 145 -7.17 -28.48 -12.02
N LEU A 146 -8.01 -27.89 -11.17
CA LEU A 146 -7.59 -27.13 -9.98
C LEU A 146 -7.93 -27.83 -8.67
N GLU A 147 -7.06 -27.65 -7.69
CA GLU A 147 -7.33 -27.87 -6.26
C GLU A 147 -7.43 -26.50 -5.58
N PHE A 148 -8.34 -26.36 -4.62
CA PHE A 148 -8.52 -25.13 -3.85
C PHE A 148 -7.94 -25.31 -2.46
N VAL A 149 -7.18 -24.33 -1.99
CA VAL A 149 -6.60 -24.27 -0.65
C VAL A 149 -7.26 -23.13 0.09
N TRP A 150 -8.08 -23.46 1.09
CA TRP A 150 -8.73 -22.49 1.97
C TRP A 150 -7.92 -22.34 3.26
N LEU A 151 -7.76 -21.12 3.74
CA LEU A 151 -7.01 -20.78 4.94
C LEU A 151 -7.79 -19.77 5.78
N ALA A 152 -7.85 -19.99 7.09
CA ALA A 152 -8.26 -18.97 8.06
C ALA A 152 -7.04 -18.51 8.85
N LEU A 153 -6.88 -17.19 8.95
CA LEU A 153 -5.87 -16.54 9.78
C LEU A 153 -6.58 -15.74 10.87
N ARG A 154 -6.01 -15.72 12.07
CA ARG A 154 -6.37 -14.79 13.14
C ARG A 154 -5.18 -13.88 13.42
N ASP A 155 -5.37 -12.58 13.29
CA ASP A 155 -4.33 -11.55 13.50
C ASP A 155 -3.04 -11.89 12.72
N GLY A 156 -3.21 -12.34 11.47
CA GLY A 156 -2.12 -12.76 10.57
C GLY A 156 -1.54 -14.16 10.82
N VAL A 157 -2.02 -14.90 11.84
CA VAL A 157 -1.53 -16.25 12.15
C VAL A 157 -2.52 -17.31 11.65
N PRO A 158 -2.09 -18.28 10.81
CA PRO A 158 -2.96 -19.39 10.39
C PRO A 158 -3.53 -20.18 11.57
N VAL A 159 -4.85 -20.34 11.62
CA VAL A 159 -5.57 -21.10 12.65
C VAL A 159 -6.24 -22.37 12.10
N HIS A 160 -6.60 -22.38 10.81
CA HIS A 160 -7.17 -23.57 10.15
C HIS A 160 -6.89 -23.55 8.65
N SER A 161 -6.81 -24.73 8.03
CA SER A 161 -6.61 -24.86 6.59
C SER A 161 -7.31 -26.08 6.03
N GLU A 162 -7.90 -25.96 4.85
CA GLU A 162 -8.58 -27.07 4.16
C GLU A 162 -8.18 -27.11 2.68
N ARG A 163 -8.22 -28.31 2.11
CA ARG A 163 -8.05 -28.53 0.66
C ARG A 163 -9.28 -29.21 0.10
N PHE A 164 -9.77 -28.73 -1.03
CA PHE A 164 -10.94 -29.31 -1.66
C PHE A 164 -10.88 -29.19 -3.18
N CYS A 165 -11.71 -29.99 -3.85
CA CYS A 165 -11.91 -29.95 -5.29
C CYS A 165 -13.35 -29.56 -5.58
N ALA A 166 -13.52 -28.70 -6.58
CA ALA A 166 -14.82 -28.30 -7.09
C ALA A 166 -14.81 -28.37 -8.62
N GLN A 167 -15.94 -28.75 -9.23
CA GLN A 167 -16.08 -28.78 -10.68
C GLN A 167 -17.15 -27.78 -11.10
N VAL A 168 -16.74 -26.51 -11.17
CA VAL A 168 -17.60 -25.41 -11.60
C VAL A 168 -17.47 -25.27 -13.12
N LYS A 169 -18.58 -25.38 -13.85
CA LYS A 169 -18.56 -25.29 -15.32
C LYS A 169 -18.26 -23.86 -15.80
N PRO A 170 -17.83 -23.67 -17.05
CA PRO A 170 -17.65 -22.36 -17.65
C PRO A 170 -18.85 -21.43 -17.43
N GLY A 171 -18.61 -20.23 -16.89
CA GLY A 171 -19.63 -19.21 -16.64
C GLY A 171 -20.58 -19.49 -15.46
N GLU A 172 -20.41 -20.59 -14.74
CA GLU A 172 -21.24 -20.93 -13.57
C GLU A 172 -20.59 -20.44 -12.26
N ARG A 173 -21.41 -20.40 -11.21
CA ARG A 173 -21.01 -20.13 -9.83
C ARG A 173 -21.46 -21.25 -8.91
N GLU A 174 -20.61 -21.62 -7.96
CA GLU A 174 -20.92 -22.63 -6.95
C GLU A 174 -20.33 -22.25 -5.60
N TYR A 175 -21.07 -22.45 -4.52
CA TYR A 175 -20.53 -22.34 -3.15
C TYR A 175 -20.08 -23.70 -2.65
N VAL A 176 -18.86 -23.78 -2.15
CA VAL A 176 -18.28 -25.02 -1.63
C VAL A 176 -17.96 -24.84 -0.16
N SER A 177 -18.61 -25.64 0.67
CA SER A 177 -18.35 -25.68 2.11
C SER A 177 -17.07 -26.45 2.42
N VAL A 178 -16.29 -25.94 3.38
CA VAL A 178 -15.16 -26.64 3.98
C VAL A 178 -15.50 -27.07 5.40
N SER A 179 -14.84 -28.12 5.89
CA SER A 179 -15.00 -28.57 7.27
C SER A 179 -14.14 -27.74 8.21
N ALA A 180 -14.52 -26.48 8.44
CA ALA A 180 -13.84 -25.58 9.38
C ALA A 180 -14.50 -25.62 10.77
N PRO A 181 -13.71 -25.50 11.86
CA PRO A 181 -14.26 -25.28 13.19
C PRO A 181 -14.95 -23.91 13.26
N GLU A 182 -15.93 -23.77 14.16
CA GLU A 182 -16.50 -22.47 14.46
C GLU A 182 -15.44 -21.59 15.15
N LEU A 183 -15.01 -20.53 14.46
CA LEU A 183 -14.03 -19.58 14.98
C LEU A 183 -14.76 -18.48 15.76
N THR A 184 -14.57 -18.48 17.09
CA THR A 184 -15.30 -17.58 18.01
C THR A 184 -14.38 -16.71 18.87
N GLU A 185 -13.08 -17.01 18.91
CA GLU A 185 -12.14 -16.23 19.70
C GLU A 185 -12.04 -14.81 19.12
N PRO A 186 -11.92 -13.76 19.95
CA PRO A 186 -11.74 -12.40 19.46
C PRO A 186 -10.50 -12.25 18.58
N GLY A 187 -10.58 -11.37 17.58
CA GLY A 187 -9.48 -11.06 16.66
C GLY A 187 -9.93 -10.66 15.26
N GLU A 188 -8.99 -10.24 14.45
CA GLU A 188 -9.18 -10.08 13.01
C GLU A 188 -9.07 -11.45 12.33
N TYR A 189 -10.15 -11.91 11.71
CA TYR A 189 -10.13 -13.12 10.90
C TYR A 189 -10.05 -12.78 9.42
N VAL A 190 -9.07 -13.37 8.76
CA VAL A 190 -8.88 -13.29 7.32
C VAL A 190 -9.08 -14.68 6.75
N TYR A 191 -9.98 -14.81 5.77
CA TYR A 191 -10.23 -16.04 5.03
C TYR A 191 -9.66 -15.90 3.65
N GLN A 192 -8.84 -16.86 3.23
CA GLN A 192 -8.18 -16.88 1.93
C GLN A 192 -8.53 -18.15 1.19
N VAL A 193 -8.67 -18.07 -0.13
CA VAL A 193 -8.69 -19.24 -1.01
C VAL A 193 -7.74 -19.03 -2.17
N SER A 194 -6.84 -19.98 -2.37
CA SER A 194 -5.99 -20.09 -3.55
C SER A 194 -6.48 -21.24 -4.43
N ALA A 195 -6.63 -21.00 -5.73
CA ALA A 195 -6.81 -22.06 -6.72
C ALA A 195 -5.44 -22.43 -7.32
N VAL A 196 -5.04 -23.69 -7.19
CA VAL A 196 -3.72 -24.18 -7.61
C VAL A 196 -3.83 -25.31 -8.63
N LEU A 197 -2.89 -25.37 -9.57
CA LEU A 197 -2.82 -26.45 -10.55
C LEU A 197 -2.61 -27.81 -9.88
N LYS A 198 -3.45 -28.81 -10.19
CA LYS A 198 -3.25 -30.20 -9.69
C LYS A 198 -2.03 -30.88 -10.28
N ARG A 199 -1.64 -30.50 -11.48
CA ARG A 199 -0.56 -31.12 -12.26
C ARG A 199 0.26 -30.05 -12.94
N GLU A 200 1.47 -30.44 -13.34
CA GLU A 200 2.32 -29.61 -14.17
C GLU A 200 1.67 -29.38 -15.54
N GLU A 201 1.76 -28.13 -16.01
CA GLU A 201 1.38 -27.71 -17.35
C GLU A 201 2.61 -27.12 -18.05
N ARG A 202 2.56 -26.93 -19.37
CA ARG A 202 3.71 -26.44 -20.15
C ARG A 202 4.27 -25.08 -19.71
N TRP A 203 3.47 -24.31 -18.98
CA TRP A 203 3.76 -22.94 -18.59
C TRP A 203 3.94 -22.76 -17.07
N ALA A 204 3.60 -23.77 -16.25
CA ALA A 204 3.75 -23.70 -14.80
C ALA A 204 3.79 -25.10 -14.15
N ALA A 205 4.47 -25.19 -13.01
CA ALA A 205 4.54 -26.40 -12.22
C ALA A 205 3.20 -26.73 -11.53
N ALA A 206 3.04 -27.99 -11.12
CA ALA A 206 1.96 -28.37 -10.20
C ALA A 206 2.04 -27.53 -8.91
N GLY A 207 0.89 -27.13 -8.37
CA GLY A 207 0.79 -26.26 -7.21
C GLY A 207 0.91 -24.76 -7.52
N TYR A 208 1.13 -24.36 -8.77
CA TYR A 208 1.11 -22.95 -9.15
C TYR A 208 -0.28 -22.34 -8.94
N GLU A 209 -0.34 -21.22 -8.22
CA GLU A 209 -1.58 -20.49 -7.95
C GLU A 209 -2.02 -19.68 -9.16
N THR A 210 -3.22 -19.97 -9.67
CA THR A 210 -3.82 -19.29 -10.82
C THR A 210 -4.81 -18.20 -10.41
N ALA A 211 -5.45 -18.34 -9.25
CA ALA A 211 -6.38 -17.36 -8.72
C ALA A 211 -6.32 -17.32 -7.19
N PHE A 212 -6.61 -16.15 -6.61
CA PHE A 212 -6.63 -15.89 -5.19
C PHE A 212 -7.83 -15.00 -4.85
N GLY A 213 -8.43 -15.25 -3.69
CA GLY A 213 -9.45 -14.38 -3.10
C GLY A 213 -9.33 -14.34 -1.59
N GLU A 214 -9.68 -13.18 -1.02
CA GLU A 214 -9.61 -12.93 0.42
C GLU A 214 -10.85 -12.17 0.90
N SER A 215 -11.28 -12.45 2.13
CA SER A 215 -12.24 -11.65 2.86
C SER A 215 -11.80 -11.51 4.32
N CYS A 216 -12.28 -10.46 5.00
CA CYS A 216 -11.95 -10.20 6.39
C CYS A 216 -13.23 -10.02 7.22
N ARG A 217 -13.20 -10.51 8.46
CA ARG A 217 -14.22 -10.32 9.49
C ARG A 217 -13.53 -10.10 10.83
N VAL A 218 -13.90 -9.04 11.53
CA VAL A 218 -13.49 -8.85 12.92
C VAL A 218 -14.52 -9.49 13.85
N ILE A 219 -14.05 -10.34 14.75
CA ILE A 219 -14.84 -10.80 15.89
C ILE A 219 -14.39 -9.96 17.09
N GLY A 220 -15.26 -9.09 17.55
CA GLY A 220 -15.01 -8.36 18.80
C GLY A 220 -14.95 -9.34 19.96
N SER A 221 -14.15 -9.03 20.98
CA SER A 221 -14.48 -9.51 22.31
C SER A 221 -15.83 -8.91 22.68
N ASP A 222 -16.64 -9.62 23.48
CA ASP A 222 -17.67 -9.00 24.30
C ASP A 222 -17.01 -8.10 25.36
N ASP A 223 -16.16 -7.18 24.93
CA ASP A 223 -15.70 -6.05 25.70
C ASP A 223 -16.64 -4.89 25.38
N GLN A 224 -17.64 -4.76 26.24
CA GLN A 224 -18.08 -3.47 26.74
C GLN A 224 -16.93 -2.68 27.42
N CYS A 225 -15.73 -2.66 26.83
CA CYS A 225 -14.53 -2.01 27.33
C CYS A 225 -13.69 -1.33 26.22
N ALA A 226 -14.26 -1.12 25.03
CA ALA A 226 -13.69 -0.16 24.05
C ALA A 226 -14.08 1.30 24.33
N GLY A 227 -14.74 1.55 25.46
CA GLY A 227 -15.15 2.87 25.90
C GLY A 227 -15.54 2.89 27.37
N GLU A 228 -14.73 2.34 28.27
CA GLU A 228 -14.87 2.59 29.70
C GLU A 228 -13.57 2.21 30.44
N ASN A 229 -12.98 3.18 31.14
CA ASN A 229 -12.13 2.98 32.31
C ASN A 229 -10.96 1.98 32.20
N ARG A 230 -9.78 2.46 31.78
CA ARG A 230 -8.53 2.08 32.50
C ARG A 230 -8.59 2.68 33.92
N ALA A 231 -9.52 2.21 34.73
CA ALA A 231 -9.50 2.43 36.16
C ALA A 231 -8.97 1.13 36.79
N ASP A 232 -7.88 1.26 37.55
CA ASP A 232 -7.37 0.27 38.51
C ASP A 232 -6.57 -0.96 38.01
N ALA A 233 -5.97 -0.92 36.81
CA ALA A 233 -4.64 -1.51 36.68
C ALA A 233 -3.65 -0.48 37.25
N GLY A 234 -3.03 -0.75 38.41
CA GLY A 234 -2.19 0.22 39.11
C GLY A 234 -1.20 0.91 38.17
N SER A 235 -1.26 2.25 38.08
CA SER A 235 -0.41 3.07 37.23
C SER A 235 1.05 2.63 37.34
N VAL A 236 1.64 2.13 36.25
CA VAL A 236 3.07 1.81 36.24
C VAL A 236 3.83 3.11 36.48
N PRO A 237 4.69 3.19 37.51
CA PRO A 237 5.30 4.44 37.87
C PRO A 237 6.32 4.86 36.82
N PHE A 238 6.26 6.12 36.42
CA PHE A 238 7.29 6.80 35.63
C PHE A 238 7.69 8.11 36.34
N THR A 239 8.82 8.66 35.92
CA THR A 239 9.36 9.92 36.43
C THR A 239 9.43 10.93 35.29
N VAL A 240 8.86 12.12 35.52
CA VAL A 240 9.03 13.28 34.64
C VAL A 240 10.23 14.09 35.14
N ILE A 241 11.17 14.36 34.25
CA ILE A 241 12.42 15.08 34.53
C ILE A 241 12.36 16.42 33.80
N HIS A 242 12.21 17.50 34.56
CA HIS A 242 12.15 18.85 34.00
C HIS A 242 13.54 19.43 33.82
N GLY A 243 13.92 19.68 32.57
CA GLY A 243 15.04 20.53 32.21
C GLY A 243 14.57 21.88 31.65
N ASP A 244 15.50 22.84 31.59
CA ASP A 244 15.25 24.16 31.01
C ASP A 244 14.83 24.03 29.54
N VAL A 245 15.51 23.16 28.79
CA VAL A 245 15.32 22.97 27.34
C VAL A 245 14.70 21.63 26.96
N ASN A 246 14.60 20.67 27.90
CA ASN A 246 14.11 19.32 27.63
C ASN A 246 13.10 18.86 28.69
N ILE A 247 12.27 17.88 28.34
CA ILE A 247 11.46 17.08 29.26
C ILE A 247 11.89 15.62 29.09
N GLY A 248 12.34 14.98 30.16
CA GLY A 248 12.61 13.55 30.21
C GLY A 248 11.41 12.80 30.76
N VAL A 249 11.10 11.64 30.19
CA VAL A 249 10.14 10.68 30.76
C VAL A 249 10.87 9.36 30.93
N LYS A 250 10.96 8.86 32.17
CA LYS A 250 11.73 7.67 32.52
C LYS A 250 10.87 6.67 33.28
N GLY A 251 10.80 5.43 32.80
CA GLY A 251 10.21 4.31 33.53
C GLY A 251 11.17 3.14 33.64
N ASP A 252 10.64 1.95 33.90
CA ASP A 252 11.44 0.73 33.93
C ASP A 252 11.83 0.33 32.49
N GLY A 253 13.13 0.14 32.25
CA GLY A 253 13.64 -0.23 30.93
C GLY A 253 13.60 0.86 29.84
N PHE A 254 13.01 2.05 30.07
CA PHE A 254 12.95 3.10 29.05
C PHE A 254 13.25 4.53 29.54
N HIS A 255 13.73 5.36 28.62
CA HIS A 255 13.92 6.79 28.82
C HIS A 255 13.72 7.56 27.52
N VAL A 256 12.80 8.52 27.51
CA VAL A 256 12.51 9.39 26.38
C VAL A 256 12.93 10.82 26.74
N ILE A 257 13.59 11.51 25.83
CA ILE A 257 13.91 12.93 25.98
C ILE A 257 13.23 13.71 24.86
N PHE A 258 12.33 14.60 25.26
CA PHE A 258 11.65 15.57 24.41
C PHE A 258 12.41 16.90 24.48
N SER A 259 12.77 17.47 23.33
CA SER A 259 13.32 18.82 23.29
C SER A 259 12.20 19.84 23.11
N LYS A 260 12.18 20.87 23.96
CA LYS A 260 11.32 22.05 23.80
C LYS A 260 11.85 22.97 22.71
N GLN A 261 13.15 22.91 22.38
CA GLN A 261 13.79 23.81 21.41
C GLN A 261 13.78 23.23 20.01
N GLU A 262 14.13 21.95 19.88
CA GLU A 262 14.19 21.26 18.58
C GLU A 262 12.82 20.74 18.13
N GLY A 263 11.85 20.69 19.05
CA GLY A 263 10.47 20.40 18.72
C GLY A 263 10.20 18.93 18.44
N GLY A 264 10.67 18.01 19.27
CA GLY A 264 10.41 16.58 19.09
C GLY A 264 11.21 15.69 20.03
N ILE A 265 11.16 14.38 19.78
CA ILE A 265 11.97 13.38 20.50
C ILE A 265 13.42 13.48 20.02
N VAL A 266 14.34 13.79 20.94
CA VAL A 266 15.79 13.88 20.67
C VAL A 266 16.58 12.68 21.18
N SER A 267 15.97 11.83 22.01
CA SER A 267 16.53 10.55 22.46
C SER A 267 15.39 9.61 22.86
N LEU A 268 15.52 8.34 22.47
CA LEU A 268 14.59 7.27 22.80
C LEU A 268 15.37 6.01 23.14
N VAL A 269 15.53 5.77 24.43
CA VAL A 269 16.28 4.62 24.94
C VAL A 269 15.31 3.56 25.45
N TYR A 270 15.44 2.34 24.92
CA TYR A 270 14.86 1.14 25.53
C TYR A 270 15.97 0.12 25.79
N ASP A 271 15.98 -0.48 26.98
CA ASP A 271 16.94 -1.49 27.41
C ASP A 271 18.40 -1.11 27.17
N GLY A 272 18.71 0.18 27.40
CA GLY A 272 20.05 0.75 27.24
C GLY A 272 20.46 1.01 25.78
N ARG A 273 19.58 0.76 24.80
CA ARG A 273 19.82 1.04 23.38
C ARG A 273 19.11 2.32 22.95
N GLU A 274 19.87 3.24 22.37
CA GLU A 274 19.31 4.41 21.67
C GLU A 274 18.69 3.97 20.34
N TRP A 275 17.46 4.42 20.09
CA TRP A 275 16.69 4.08 18.90
C TRP A 275 16.53 5.24 17.93
N ILE A 276 16.73 6.49 18.34
CA ILE A 276 16.53 7.66 17.49
C ILE A 276 17.86 8.29 17.11
N GLY A 277 18.15 8.32 15.80
CA GLY A 277 19.30 9.00 15.23
C GLY A 277 19.02 10.44 14.79
N LYS A 278 17.75 10.78 14.49
CA LYS A 278 17.28 12.15 14.21
C LYS A 278 15.83 12.30 14.66
N LEU A 279 15.45 13.53 15.02
CA LEU A 279 14.09 13.85 15.45
C LEU A 279 13.05 13.27 14.48
N PRO A 280 12.02 12.56 14.99
CA PRO A 280 10.86 12.18 14.20
C PRO A 280 10.14 13.43 13.71
N MET A 281 9.89 13.51 12.40
CA MET A 281 9.30 14.69 11.76
C MET A 281 8.13 14.31 10.86
N PRO A 282 7.08 15.14 10.77
CA PRO A 282 6.09 15.03 9.72
C PRO A 282 6.74 15.05 8.32
N VAL A 283 6.17 14.27 7.39
CA VAL A 283 6.59 14.23 5.99
C VAL A 283 5.39 14.49 5.08
N TYR A 284 5.63 15.36 4.10
CA TYR A 284 4.63 15.83 3.14
C TYR A 284 4.97 15.47 1.69
N TRP A 285 6.10 14.78 1.48
CA TRP A 285 6.66 14.53 0.17
C TRP A 285 7.15 13.10 0.04
N ARG A 286 7.00 12.54 -1.17
CA ARG A 286 7.59 11.27 -1.59
C ARG A 286 8.41 11.46 -2.85
N ALA A 287 9.36 10.57 -3.11
CA ALA A 287 10.05 10.55 -4.40
C ALA A 287 9.02 10.44 -5.54
N THR A 288 9.25 11.20 -6.61
CA THR A 288 8.33 11.31 -7.74
C THR A 288 8.43 10.08 -8.64
N THR A 289 7.30 9.54 -9.08
CA THR A 289 7.22 8.54 -10.14
C THR A 289 7.32 9.19 -11.52
N ASP A 290 7.45 8.38 -12.56
CA ASP A 290 7.37 8.88 -13.94
C ASP A 290 6.00 9.45 -14.28
N ASN A 291 4.93 8.88 -13.71
CA ASN A 291 3.57 9.43 -13.81
C ASN A 291 3.48 10.86 -13.23
N ASP A 292 4.07 11.11 -12.06
CA ASP A 292 4.10 12.45 -11.44
C ASP A 292 4.86 13.48 -12.30
N ARG A 293 5.92 13.03 -13.00
CA ARG A 293 6.69 13.88 -13.92
C ARG A 293 5.94 14.15 -15.22
N GLY A 294 5.23 13.14 -15.71
CA GLY A 294 4.41 13.19 -16.92
C GLY A 294 3.23 14.16 -16.77
N ASN A 295 2.50 14.07 -15.65
CA ASN A 295 1.35 14.93 -15.37
C ASN A 295 1.72 16.27 -14.69
N LYS A 296 3.01 16.53 -14.44
CA LYS A 296 3.54 17.73 -13.76
C LYS A 296 3.10 17.90 -12.30
N PHE A 297 2.61 16.84 -11.66
CA PHE A 297 2.26 16.82 -10.24
C PHE A 297 3.41 17.29 -9.35
N SER A 298 4.64 16.88 -9.66
CA SER A 298 5.81 17.29 -8.90
C SER A 298 6.05 18.81 -8.93
N VAL A 299 5.68 19.47 -10.02
CA VAL A 299 5.82 20.92 -10.18
C VAL A 299 4.70 21.64 -9.43
N SER A 300 3.45 21.19 -9.58
CA SER A 300 2.30 21.80 -8.92
C SER A 300 2.33 21.63 -7.39
N SER A 301 2.92 20.54 -6.90
CA SER A 301 2.95 20.21 -5.47
C SER A 301 4.29 20.51 -4.79
N ALA A 302 5.26 21.11 -5.49
CA ALA A 302 6.62 21.35 -4.99
C ALA A 302 6.70 22.09 -3.65
N VAL A 303 5.68 22.90 -3.30
CA VAL A 303 5.57 23.57 -2.00
C VAL A 303 5.66 22.58 -0.82
N TRP A 304 5.17 21.35 -0.99
CA TRP A 304 5.19 20.31 0.03
C TRP A 304 6.60 19.75 0.29
N TYR A 305 7.47 19.75 -0.72
CA TYR A 305 8.89 19.45 -0.52
C TYR A 305 9.55 20.49 0.39
N GLY A 306 9.27 21.77 0.14
CA GLY A 306 9.70 22.88 0.99
C GLY A 306 9.15 22.77 2.41
N ALA A 307 7.85 22.49 2.56
CA ALA A 307 7.19 22.30 3.85
C ALA A 307 7.83 21.19 4.69
N GLY A 308 8.21 20.06 4.08
CA GLY A 308 8.87 18.96 4.78
C GLY A 308 10.38 19.15 5.02
N SER A 309 11.04 20.01 4.23
CA SER A 309 12.48 20.28 4.36
C SER A 309 12.78 21.43 5.32
N PHE A 310 11.85 22.39 5.43
CA PHE A 310 12.02 23.62 6.19
C PHE A 310 10.80 23.89 7.11
N PRO A 311 10.39 22.94 7.97
CA PRO A 311 9.32 23.20 8.93
C PRO A 311 9.74 24.31 9.90
N LEU A 312 8.84 25.25 10.16
CA LEU A 312 9.06 26.28 11.17
C LEU A 312 8.49 25.81 12.50
N TYR A 313 9.36 25.68 13.49
CA TYR A 313 8.98 25.36 14.86
C TYR A 313 9.31 26.54 15.79
N ASP A 314 8.41 26.81 16.74
CA ASP A 314 8.64 27.75 17.84
C ASP A 314 8.47 26.99 19.15
N SER A 315 9.51 26.98 19.99
CA SER A 315 9.50 26.37 21.32
C SER A 315 8.29 26.75 22.20
N LYS A 316 7.69 27.92 21.96
CA LYS A 316 6.48 28.39 22.67
C LYS A 316 5.23 27.58 22.34
N THR A 317 5.24 26.80 21.25
CA THR A 317 4.15 25.88 20.89
C THR A 317 4.32 24.50 21.51
N CYS A 318 5.42 24.26 22.25
CA CYS A 318 5.56 23.06 23.07
C CYS A 318 4.58 23.11 24.24
N VAL A 319 3.61 22.19 24.27
CA VAL A 319 2.69 22.04 25.41
C VAL A 319 2.96 20.71 26.07
N VAL A 320 3.17 20.74 27.39
CA VAL A 320 3.43 19.55 28.22
C VAL A 320 2.30 19.44 29.23
N GLU A 321 1.61 18.31 29.22
CA GLU A 321 0.53 17.99 30.13
C GLU A 321 0.89 16.71 30.87
N GLU A 322 1.00 16.80 32.20
CA GLU A 322 1.31 15.66 33.05
C GLU A 322 0.03 15.11 33.66
N GLY A 323 -0.30 13.88 33.30
CA GLY A 323 -1.34 13.08 33.92
C GLY A 323 -0.77 12.11 34.94
N LYS A 324 -1.66 11.46 35.68
CA LYS A 324 -1.30 10.38 36.60
C LYS A 324 -0.71 9.16 35.86
N ASP A 325 -1.26 8.86 34.69
CA ASP A 325 -0.98 7.62 33.97
C ASP A 325 -0.17 7.83 32.68
N CYS A 326 -0.06 9.07 32.21
CA CYS A 326 0.75 9.41 31.03
C CYS A 326 1.25 10.86 31.07
N VAL A 327 2.30 11.12 30.28
CA VAL A 327 2.76 12.47 29.93
C VAL A 327 2.45 12.72 28.48
N ARG A 328 1.81 13.85 28.19
CA ARG A 328 1.53 14.31 26.84
C ARG A 328 2.42 15.48 26.48
N VAL A 329 3.15 15.35 25.37
CA VAL A 329 4.00 16.41 24.81
C VAL A 329 3.52 16.71 23.39
N SER A 330 3.09 17.96 23.17
CA SER A 330 2.53 18.42 21.91
C SER A 330 3.42 19.45 21.24
N TYR A 331 3.56 19.33 19.92
CA TYR A 331 4.34 20.22 19.05
C TYR A 331 3.47 20.71 17.90
N THR A 332 3.55 22.01 17.60
CA THR A 332 2.89 22.57 16.41
C THR A 332 3.96 23.12 15.46
N TYR A 333 4.03 22.53 14.26
CA TYR A 333 4.92 22.96 13.19
C TYR A 333 4.15 23.83 12.20
N ARG A 334 4.63 25.05 11.95
CA ARG A 334 4.14 25.90 10.87
C ARG A 334 4.84 25.50 9.58
N LEU A 335 4.06 25.36 8.51
CA LEU A 335 4.58 24.92 7.23
C LEU A 335 4.81 26.11 6.30
N ALA A 336 5.91 26.08 5.57
CA ALA A 336 6.29 27.10 4.59
C ALA A 336 5.44 27.03 3.30
N THR A 337 4.12 26.95 3.45
CA THR A 337 3.13 26.93 2.37
C THR A 337 2.48 28.30 2.22
N VAL A 338 1.85 28.56 1.06
CA VAL A 338 1.02 29.75 0.84
C VAL A 338 -0.31 29.31 0.26
N PRO A 339 -1.44 29.50 0.97
CA PRO A 339 -1.54 30.05 2.34
C PRO A 339 -0.83 29.18 3.39
N GLU A 340 -0.42 29.80 4.49
CA GLU A 340 0.21 29.10 5.61
C GLU A 340 -0.75 28.07 6.23
N THR A 341 -0.19 26.95 6.69
CA THR A 341 -0.89 25.93 7.46
C THR A 341 0.02 25.36 8.55
N VAL A 342 -0.51 24.45 9.37
CA VAL A 342 0.21 23.83 10.48
C VAL A 342 0.01 22.31 10.50
N THR A 343 0.92 21.61 11.17
CA THR A 343 0.75 20.22 11.59
C THR A 343 1.03 20.11 13.07
N GLU A 344 0.14 19.42 13.78
CA GLU A 344 0.31 19.12 15.19
C GLU A 344 0.81 17.68 15.35
N VAL A 345 1.82 17.48 16.18
CA VAL A 345 2.28 16.15 16.58
C VAL A 345 2.22 16.04 18.09
N VAL A 346 1.53 15.02 18.57
CA VAL A 346 1.33 14.75 19.98
C VAL A 346 1.93 13.40 20.30
N TYR A 347 2.78 13.36 21.32
CA TYR A 347 3.31 12.14 21.90
C TYR A 347 2.71 11.93 23.28
N GLU A 348 2.11 10.78 23.52
CA GLU A 348 1.60 10.38 24.83
C GLU A 348 2.41 9.17 25.30
N VAL A 349 3.14 9.35 26.40
CA VAL A 349 4.01 8.32 27.00
C VAL A 349 3.36 7.81 28.26
N ASP A 350 3.07 6.51 28.33
CA ASP A 350 2.56 5.85 29.55
C ASP A 350 3.67 5.26 30.41
N GLY A 351 3.30 4.72 31.58
CA GLY A 351 4.23 4.13 32.54
C GLY A 351 4.93 2.86 32.05
N GLU A 352 4.35 2.17 31.08
CA GLU A 352 4.91 1.01 30.38
C GLU A 352 5.89 1.41 29.28
N GLY A 353 6.02 2.70 29.00
CA GLY A 353 6.88 3.23 27.95
C GLY A 353 6.28 3.09 26.56
N ARG A 354 4.97 2.88 26.42
CA ARG A 354 4.32 2.97 25.11
C ARG A 354 4.21 4.44 24.72
N ILE A 355 4.50 4.74 23.45
CA ILE A 355 4.41 6.09 22.91
C ILE A 355 3.34 6.12 21.84
N THR A 356 2.16 6.65 22.18
CA THR A 356 1.13 6.94 21.18
C THR A 356 1.50 8.22 20.46
N THR A 357 1.72 8.13 19.15
CA THR A 357 2.06 9.29 18.30
C THR A 357 0.86 9.66 17.45
N THR A 358 0.32 10.86 17.63
CA THR A 358 -0.76 11.40 16.81
C THR A 358 -0.28 12.59 16.00
N ALA A 359 -0.26 12.46 14.68
CA ALA A 359 -0.01 13.58 13.77
C ALA A 359 -1.32 14.07 13.14
N ARG A 360 -1.61 15.37 13.24
CA ARG A 360 -2.83 15.99 12.71
C ARG A 360 -2.47 17.08 11.70
N TYR A 361 -2.94 16.90 10.48
CA TYR A 361 -2.99 17.94 9.46
C TYR A 361 -4.46 18.20 9.12
N PHE A 362 -4.92 19.43 9.34
CA PHE A 362 -6.33 19.79 9.23
C PHE A 362 -6.78 20.18 7.81
N GLY A 363 -5.87 20.15 6.84
CA GLY A 363 -6.13 20.68 5.51
C GLY A 363 -6.08 22.21 5.46
N ARG A 364 -5.88 22.75 4.26
CA ARG A 364 -5.99 24.19 4.01
C ARG A 364 -6.44 24.42 2.57
N GLU A 365 -7.56 25.09 2.42
CA GLU A 365 -8.07 25.48 1.10
C GLU A 365 -7.07 26.38 0.37
N GLY A 366 -6.96 26.20 -0.94
CA GLY A 366 -6.02 26.94 -1.79
C GLY A 366 -4.60 26.35 -1.85
N LEU A 367 -4.33 25.25 -1.13
CA LEU A 367 -3.09 24.48 -1.31
C LEU A 367 -3.24 23.41 -2.41
N PRO A 368 -2.13 23.07 -3.11
CA PRO A 368 -2.15 21.98 -4.08
C PRO A 368 -2.29 20.63 -3.38
N GLU A 369 -2.63 19.61 -4.17
CA GLU A 369 -2.77 18.23 -3.70
C GLU A 369 -1.50 17.75 -2.97
N LEU A 370 -1.72 17.06 -1.84
CA LEU A 370 -0.69 16.61 -0.91
C LEU A 370 -0.17 15.22 -1.31
N PRO A 371 1.12 15.06 -1.66
CA PRO A 371 1.67 13.79 -2.16
C PRO A 371 1.67 12.63 -1.15
N LEU A 372 1.87 12.94 0.12
CA LEU A 372 1.99 12.00 1.23
C LEU A 372 1.73 12.77 2.53
N PHE A 373 1.15 12.12 3.53
CA PHE A 373 1.18 12.61 4.92
C PHE A 373 1.56 11.47 5.85
N GLY A 374 2.57 11.68 6.69
CA GLY A 374 3.00 10.68 7.65
C GLY A 374 4.09 11.20 8.58
N MET A 375 4.67 10.31 9.36
CA MET A 375 5.81 10.59 10.23
C MET A 375 7.04 9.81 9.74
N ARG A 376 8.21 10.45 9.74
CA ARG A 376 9.48 9.79 9.46
C ARG A 376 10.31 9.67 10.72
N PHE A 377 10.65 8.44 11.06
CA PHE A 377 11.57 8.10 12.14
C PHE A 377 12.92 7.71 11.53
N CYS A 378 13.99 8.37 11.97
CA CYS A 378 15.35 7.98 11.60
C CYS A 378 15.94 7.18 12.76
N ILE A 379 16.02 5.86 12.62
CA ILE A 379 16.45 4.98 13.70
C ILE A 379 17.98 4.82 13.76
N SER A 380 18.54 4.71 14.97
CA SER A 380 19.97 4.45 15.19
C SER A 380 20.28 2.95 15.04
N GLY A 381 20.74 2.57 13.86
CA GLY A 381 21.27 1.23 13.55
C GLY A 381 20.84 0.72 12.18
N THR A 382 21.53 -0.30 11.68
CA THR A 382 21.03 -1.13 10.58
C THR A 382 19.96 -2.03 11.16
N GLY A 383 18.69 -1.66 11.06
CA GLY A 383 17.58 -2.56 11.45
C GLY A 383 17.78 -3.91 10.74
N GLY A 384 18.15 -4.94 11.49
CA GLY A 384 18.22 -6.29 10.96
C GLY A 384 16.79 -6.82 10.86
N GLY A 385 16.41 -7.28 9.67
CA GLY A 385 15.15 -7.98 9.41
C GLY A 385 13.90 -7.14 9.69
N PHE A 386 13.46 -6.34 8.73
CA PHE A 386 12.02 -6.21 8.50
C PHE A 386 11.64 -7.43 7.67
N GLU A 387 11.47 -8.58 8.32
CA GLU A 387 10.87 -9.77 7.70
C GLU A 387 9.34 -9.63 7.70
#